data_AF-A0A1F8QK60-F1
#
_entry.id   AF-A0A1F8QK60-F1
#
_cell.length_a   1.000
_cell.length_b   1.000
_cell.length_c   1.000
_cell.angle_alpha   90.00
_cell.angle_beta   90.00
_cell.angle_gamma   90.00
#
_symmetry.space_group_name_H-M   'P 1'
#
loop_
_entity.id
_entity.type
_entity.pdbx_description
1 polymer ?
#
loop_
_entity_poly.entity_id
_entity_poly.type
_entity_poly.pdbx_seq_one_letter_code
_entity_poly.pdbx_strand_id
1 'polypeptide(L)'
;MKAKNALTLALLACALFSFGCKYIVLPEGLEYKEEGAESQTWNAVVTNVGKSEAGDLHIDLAIRNDTGDWSKMEALADNPAVLTASDGKTTQCDTVLVGTGGHRLAPGFQTRGYTTGEMDTPTTQPLYVECKGAEATPGSTLAINYISFEGELDDYSPEANKTEGVLELNLDDVLTDLIYPIASPVEGLLQKPGTEIPALSDNVVTLLDAKRTDSGFQFNWQNFNPTKFPLKTHIGIPPVIGADGIIYGPYEIIDIAPIPITPANGKVEWTTDVIVPKDGTGFFILLSVESKKPRTYLNYAVDISDK
;
A
#
# COMPACT_ATOMS: atom_id res chain seq x y z
N MET A 1 -7.96 55.50 32.20
CA MET A 1 -8.84 54.38 31.77
C MET A 1 -8.93 53.40 32.94
N LYS A 2 -10.13 53.05 33.44
CA LYS A 2 -10.26 52.20 34.65
C LYS A 2 -9.63 50.83 34.38
N ALA A 3 -8.86 50.28 35.33
CA ALA A 3 -8.06 49.06 35.17
C ALA A 3 -8.85 47.86 34.60
N LYS A 4 -10.17 47.77 34.89
CA LYS A 4 -11.06 46.78 34.29
C LYS A 4 -11.17 46.91 32.76
N ASN A 5 -11.25 48.13 32.22
CA ASN A 5 -11.39 48.35 30.78
C ASN A 5 -10.09 48.01 30.03
N ALA A 6 -8.93 48.24 30.66
CA ALA A 6 -7.63 47.86 30.09
C ALA A 6 -7.46 46.33 30.05
N LEU A 7 -7.91 45.64 31.09
CA LEU A 7 -7.87 44.17 31.16
C LEU A 7 -8.81 43.53 30.13
N THR A 8 -10.02 44.08 29.93
CA THR A 8 -10.95 43.58 28.91
C THR A 8 -10.40 43.77 27.49
N LEU A 9 -9.74 44.90 27.20
CA LEU A 9 -9.08 45.13 25.92
C LEU A 9 -7.89 44.19 25.69
N ALA A 10 -7.10 43.91 26.73
CA ALA A 10 -5.98 42.96 26.65
C ALA A 10 -6.49 41.53 26.39
N LEU A 11 -7.56 41.11 27.06
CA LEU A 11 -8.17 39.80 26.84
C LEU A 11 -8.81 39.67 25.45
N LEU A 12 -9.43 40.73 24.92
CA LEU A 12 -9.96 40.74 23.56
C LEU A 12 -8.85 40.65 22.51
N ALA A 13 -7.74 41.36 22.73
CA ALA A 13 -6.56 41.28 21.85
C ALA A 13 -5.95 39.88 21.88
N CYS A 14 -5.77 39.28 23.07
CA CYS A 14 -5.30 37.90 23.19
C CYS A 14 -6.24 36.90 22.51
N ALA A 15 -7.57 37.05 22.65
CA ALA A 15 -8.52 36.19 21.95
C ALA A 15 -8.41 36.33 20.42
N LEU A 16 -8.32 37.56 19.89
CA LEU A 16 -8.13 37.82 18.45
C LEU A 16 -6.83 37.20 17.90
N PHE A 17 -5.73 37.25 18.66
CA PHE A 17 -4.47 36.59 18.26
C PHE A 17 -4.51 35.06 18.41
N SER A 18 -5.27 34.53 19.38
CA SER A 18 -5.41 33.08 19.59
C SER A 18 -6.24 32.39 18.50
N PHE A 19 -7.26 33.09 17.97
CA PHE A 19 -8.12 32.56 16.91
C PHE A 19 -7.62 32.86 15.49
N GLY A 20 -6.66 33.79 15.32
CA GLY A 20 -6.05 34.10 14.02
C GLY A 20 -5.17 32.99 13.45
N CYS A 21 -4.61 32.12 14.30
CA CYS A 21 -3.77 31.00 13.86
C CYS A 21 -4.56 29.77 13.39
N LYS A 22 -5.90 29.77 13.50
CA LYS A 22 -6.76 28.66 13.03
C LYS A 22 -7.39 28.90 11.65
N TYR A 23 -7.18 30.08 11.05
CA TYR A 23 -7.82 30.46 9.79
C TYR A 23 -6.79 31.00 8.77
N ILE A 24 -5.62 30.37 8.70
CA ILE A 24 -4.74 30.51 7.53
C ILE A 24 -5.14 29.41 6.57
N VAL A 25 -5.93 29.76 5.55
CA VAL A 25 -6.04 28.93 4.35
C VAL A 25 -4.69 29.03 3.66
N LEU A 26 -3.89 27.97 3.73
CA LEU A 26 -2.64 27.87 3.00
C LEU A 26 -2.98 27.76 1.50
N PRO A 27 -2.29 28.50 0.61
CA PRO A 27 -2.39 28.27 -0.82
C PRO A 27 -2.02 26.81 -1.14
N GLU A 28 -2.65 26.23 -2.18
CA GLU A 28 -2.27 24.89 -2.66
C GLU A 28 -0.74 24.82 -2.87
N GLY A 29 -0.08 23.87 -2.21
CA GLY A 29 1.37 23.64 -2.30
C GLY A 29 2.24 24.19 -1.15
N LEU A 30 1.66 24.73 -0.07
CA LEU A 30 2.41 25.15 1.12
C LEU A 30 1.79 24.58 2.39
N GLU A 31 1.82 23.26 2.58
CA GLU A 31 1.44 22.66 3.86
C GLU A 31 2.58 22.75 4.89
N TYR A 32 2.22 23.09 6.13
CA TYR A 32 3.14 23.13 7.26
C TYR A 32 3.57 21.70 7.60
N LYS A 33 4.85 21.36 7.35
CA LYS A 33 5.42 20.10 7.85
C LYS A 33 5.57 20.20 9.36
N GLU A 34 4.76 19.46 10.11
CA GLU A 34 4.96 19.29 11.54
C GLU A 34 6.35 18.65 11.79
N GLU A 35 7.18 19.31 12.60
CA GLU A 35 8.39 18.70 13.15
C GLU A 35 7.98 17.54 14.05
N GLY A 36 8.18 16.31 13.55
CA GLY A 36 7.64 15.06 14.10
C GLY A 36 7.12 14.10 13.03
N ALA A 37 7.04 14.54 11.76
CA ALA A 37 6.58 13.72 10.65
C ALA A 37 7.35 12.40 10.53
N GLU A 38 6.60 11.30 10.61
CA GLU A 38 7.02 9.99 10.09
C GLU A 38 7.56 10.16 8.66
N SER A 39 8.56 9.35 8.30
CA SER A 39 9.21 9.40 7.00
C SER A 39 8.16 9.32 5.89
N GLN A 40 7.90 10.42 5.16
CA GLN A 40 6.92 10.47 4.05
C GLN A 40 7.41 9.73 2.80
N THR A 41 8.02 8.56 2.95
CA THR A 41 8.67 7.79 1.89
C THR A 41 8.45 6.31 2.11
N TRP A 42 8.82 5.49 1.14
CA TRP A 42 8.92 4.06 1.36
C TRP A 42 10.09 3.74 2.30
N ASN A 43 9.90 2.73 3.15
CA ASN A 43 10.93 2.19 4.01
C ASN A 43 11.21 0.73 3.63
N ALA A 44 12.43 0.28 3.85
CA ALA A 44 12.80 -1.12 3.70
C ALA A 44 13.71 -1.56 4.85
N VAL A 45 13.64 -2.85 5.18
CA VAL A 45 14.42 -3.48 6.24
C VAL A 45 15.01 -4.79 5.74
N VAL A 46 16.22 -5.09 6.18
CA VAL A 46 16.89 -6.36 5.89
C VAL A 46 16.36 -7.42 6.83
N THR A 47 15.91 -8.55 6.28
CA THR A 47 15.35 -9.66 7.07
C THR A 47 16.27 -10.87 7.14
N ASN A 48 17.15 -11.01 6.15
CA ASN A 48 18.20 -12.03 6.15
C ASN A 48 19.32 -11.63 5.17
N VAL A 49 20.55 -12.01 5.51
CA VAL A 49 21.74 -11.87 4.66
C VAL A 49 22.40 -13.24 4.57
N GLY A 50 22.39 -13.81 3.38
CA GLY A 50 22.83 -15.18 3.16
C GLY A 50 23.45 -15.40 1.79
N LYS A 51 23.38 -16.64 1.32
CA LYS A 51 23.87 -17.05 0.02
C LYS A 51 22.73 -17.66 -0.79
N SER A 52 22.67 -17.33 -2.07
CA SER A 52 21.77 -18.00 -3.02
C SER A 52 22.24 -19.43 -3.28
N GLU A 53 21.44 -20.23 -3.98
CA GLU A 53 21.83 -21.58 -4.41
C GLU A 53 23.09 -21.58 -5.29
N ALA A 54 23.34 -20.48 -6.02
CA ALA A 54 24.53 -20.29 -6.85
C ALA A 54 25.77 -19.85 -6.04
N GLY A 55 25.63 -19.56 -4.74
CA GLY A 55 26.70 -19.07 -3.87
C GLY A 55 26.92 -17.56 -3.93
N ASP A 56 26.04 -16.83 -4.61
CA ASP A 56 26.04 -15.37 -4.66
C ASP A 56 25.48 -14.78 -3.37
N LEU A 57 25.81 -13.53 -3.04
CA LEU A 57 25.20 -12.86 -1.89
C LEU A 57 23.71 -12.68 -2.15
N HIS A 58 22.88 -13.09 -1.19
CA HIS A 58 21.41 -13.01 -1.25
C HIS A 58 20.90 -12.24 -0.01
N ILE A 59 20.10 -11.21 -0.24
CA ILE A 59 19.62 -10.30 0.81
C ILE A 59 18.10 -10.25 0.74
N ASP A 60 17.43 -10.83 1.73
CA ASP A 60 15.97 -10.81 1.84
C ASP A 60 15.49 -9.51 2.49
N LEU A 61 14.42 -8.94 1.98
CA LEU A 61 13.92 -7.63 2.36
C LEU A 61 12.43 -7.66 2.72
N ALA A 62 12.03 -6.69 3.53
CA ALA A 62 10.64 -6.28 3.65
C ALA A 62 10.53 -4.78 3.40
N ILE A 63 9.42 -4.35 2.81
CA ILE A 63 9.14 -2.95 2.50
C ILE A 63 7.87 -2.50 3.23
N ARG A 64 7.86 -1.25 3.71
CA ARG A 64 6.74 -0.64 4.42
C ARG A 64 6.34 0.65 3.73
N ASN A 65 5.04 0.86 3.60
CA ASN A 65 4.49 2.09 3.06
C ASN A 65 4.34 3.14 4.17
N ASP A 66 5.32 4.05 4.31
CA ASP A 66 5.26 5.18 5.25
C ASP A 66 4.89 6.50 4.56
N THR A 67 4.46 6.48 3.29
CA THR A 67 4.15 7.73 2.55
C THR A 67 2.95 8.50 3.12
N GLY A 68 2.17 7.89 4.02
CA GLY A 68 0.97 8.47 4.62
C GLY A 68 -0.29 8.35 3.75
N ASP A 69 -0.18 7.75 2.56
CA ASP A 69 -1.30 7.46 1.66
C ASP A 69 -1.11 6.09 1.01
N TRP A 70 -2.12 5.58 0.30
CA TRP A 70 -2.00 4.39 -0.52
C TRP A 70 -0.93 4.58 -1.57
N SER A 71 -0.05 3.60 -1.74
CA SER A 71 1.06 3.72 -2.68
C SER A 71 1.41 2.37 -3.28
N LYS A 72 1.81 2.35 -4.55
CA LYS A 72 2.55 1.20 -5.12
C LYS A 72 4.01 1.59 -5.25
N MET A 73 4.92 0.61 -5.12
CA MET A 73 6.34 0.82 -5.31
C MET A 73 6.97 -0.34 -6.08
N GLU A 74 7.94 -0.01 -6.92
CA GLU A 74 8.78 -0.96 -7.63
C GLU A 74 10.20 -0.41 -7.74
N ALA A 75 11.19 -1.29 -7.62
CA ALA A 75 12.56 -0.96 -7.97
C ALA A 75 12.64 -0.48 -9.43
N LEU A 76 13.52 0.48 -9.71
CA LEU A 76 13.70 0.98 -11.06
C LEU A 76 14.15 -0.15 -12.00
N ALA A 77 13.39 -0.35 -13.09
CA ALA A 77 13.77 -1.28 -14.13
C ALA A 77 15.15 -0.94 -14.71
N ASP A 78 15.94 -1.98 -15.02
CA ASP A 78 17.31 -1.87 -15.55
C ASP A 78 18.26 -1.03 -14.66
N ASN A 79 17.96 -0.90 -13.37
CA ASN A 79 18.77 -0.19 -12.39
C ASN A 79 19.27 -1.16 -11.30
N PRO A 80 20.54 -1.63 -11.39
CA PRO A 80 21.10 -2.50 -10.37
C PRO A 80 21.14 -1.83 -9.00
N ALA A 81 20.95 -2.62 -7.95
CA ALA A 81 21.20 -2.15 -6.59
C ALA A 81 22.71 -1.99 -6.37
N VAL A 82 23.10 -1.04 -5.52
CA VAL A 82 24.52 -0.75 -5.26
C VAL A 82 24.87 -1.24 -3.86
N LEU A 83 25.65 -2.32 -3.79
CA LEU A 83 26.27 -2.80 -2.56
C LEU A 83 27.55 -2.00 -2.31
N THR A 84 27.66 -1.33 -1.16
CA THR A 84 28.89 -0.67 -0.73
C THR A 84 29.52 -1.47 0.41
N ALA A 85 30.73 -1.99 0.20
CA ALA A 85 31.51 -2.65 1.23
C ALA A 85 32.06 -1.65 2.25
N SER A 86 32.48 -2.15 3.42
CA SER A 86 33.06 -1.31 4.49
C SER A 86 34.33 -0.56 4.09
N ASP A 87 35.03 -1.03 3.05
CA ASP A 87 36.19 -0.34 2.46
C ASP A 87 35.81 0.73 1.41
N GLY A 88 34.51 0.96 1.21
CA GLY A 88 33.96 1.90 0.24
C GLY A 88 33.89 1.38 -1.19
N LYS A 89 34.29 0.13 -1.46
CA LYS A 89 34.13 -0.45 -2.80
C LYS A 89 32.66 -0.75 -3.08
N THR A 90 32.24 -0.42 -4.29
CA THR A 90 30.86 -0.64 -4.75
C THR A 90 30.78 -1.82 -5.70
N THR A 91 29.75 -2.65 -5.54
CA THR A 91 29.39 -3.74 -6.44
C THR A 91 27.95 -3.53 -6.93
N GLN A 92 27.73 -3.73 -8.23
CA GLN A 92 26.40 -3.67 -8.83
C GLN A 92 25.72 -5.03 -8.66
N CYS A 93 24.47 -5.02 -8.20
CA CYS A 93 23.66 -6.20 -7.95
C CYS A 93 22.49 -6.20 -8.94
N ASP A 94 22.63 -6.97 -10.02
CA ASP A 94 21.71 -6.92 -11.15
C ASP A 94 20.33 -7.56 -10.86
N THR A 95 20.27 -8.51 -9.92
CA THR A 95 19.01 -9.14 -9.52
C THR A 95 18.38 -8.31 -8.41
N VAL A 96 17.39 -7.50 -8.75
CA VAL A 96 16.60 -6.69 -7.81
C VAL A 96 15.14 -7.03 -7.97
N LEU A 97 14.59 -7.81 -7.03
CA LEU A 97 13.17 -8.14 -6.99
C LEU A 97 12.56 -7.49 -5.76
N VAL A 98 12.27 -6.20 -5.86
CA VAL A 98 11.73 -5.38 -4.75
C VAL A 98 10.56 -4.55 -5.26
N GLY A 99 9.41 -4.70 -4.61
CA GLY A 99 8.19 -3.96 -4.95
C GLY A 99 6.94 -4.59 -4.39
N THR A 100 5.79 -4.05 -4.76
CA THR A 100 4.47 -4.52 -4.29
C THR A 100 3.77 -5.44 -5.31
N GLY A 101 4.47 -5.86 -6.37
CA GLY A 101 3.89 -6.60 -7.48
C GLY A 101 2.89 -5.78 -8.30
N GLY A 102 2.87 -4.45 -8.15
CA GLY A 102 1.91 -3.55 -8.82
C GLY A 102 0.70 -3.19 -7.96
N HIS A 103 0.46 -3.91 -6.85
CA HIS A 103 -0.61 -3.58 -5.91
C HIS A 103 -0.32 -2.29 -5.15
N ARG A 104 -1.37 -1.54 -4.80
CA ARG A 104 -1.25 -0.43 -3.84
C ARG A 104 -1.35 -0.98 -2.43
N LEU A 105 -0.32 -0.70 -1.64
CA LEU A 105 -0.24 -1.04 -0.24
C LEU A 105 -0.81 0.10 0.59
N ALA A 106 -1.56 -0.22 1.64
CA ALA A 106 -2.13 0.77 2.54
C ALA A 106 -1.03 1.45 3.38
N PRO A 107 -1.22 2.70 3.85
CA PRO A 107 -0.23 3.34 4.73
C PRO A 107 -0.06 2.54 6.03
N GLY A 108 1.19 2.41 6.49
CA GLY A 108 1.58 1.62 7.66
C GLY A 108 1.63 0.11 7.45
N PHE A 109 1.22 -0.38 6.27
CA PHE A 109 1.34 -1.79 5.91
C PHE A 109 2.75 -2.13 5.44
N GLN A 110 3.15 -3.37 5.70
CA GLN A 110 4.44 -3.95 5.37
C GLN A 110 4.25 -5.26 4.60
N THR A 111 5.14 -5.52 3.63
CA THR A 111 5.15 -6.75 2.84
C THR A 111 6.58 -7.24 2.63
N ARG A 112 6.74 -8.55 2.50
CA ARG A 112 8.00 -9.21 2.11
C ARG A 112 7.86 -10.05 0.84
N GLY A 113 6.75 -9.88 0.12
CA GLY A 113 6.56 -10.52 -1.17
C GLY A 113 5.15 -10.41 -1.70
N TYR A 114 4.98 -10.94 -2.90
CA TYR A 114 3.70 -10.95 -3.60
C TYR A 114 3.62 -12.18 -4.49
N THR A 115 2.43 -12.52 -4.97
CA THR A 115 2.26 -13.58 -5.97
C THR A 115 2.35 -13.04 -7.39
N THR A 116 2.94 -13.82 -8.29
CA THR A 116 3.02 -13.57 -9.74
C THR A 116 2.53 -14.81 -10.51
N GLY A 117 2.53 -14.74 -11.84
CA GLY A 117 2.10 -15.85 -12.70
C GLY A 117 0.61 -15.81 -13.01
N GLU A 118 0.05 -16.96 -13.40
CA GLU A 118 -1.37 -17.08 -13.75
C GLU A 118 -2.25 -17.12 -12.50
N MET A 119 -3.46 -16.57 -12.61
CA MET A 119 -4.41 -16.45 -11.49
C MET A 119 -4.81 -17.80 -10.86
N ASP A 120 -4.79 -18.88 -11.62
CA ASP A 120 -5.14 -20.23 -11.17
C ASP A 120 -3.94 -21.01 -10.58
N THR A 121 -2.72 -20.56 -10.87
CA THR A 121 -1.46 -21.20 -10.47
C THR A 121 -0.41 -20.18 -10.03
N PRO A 122 -0.73 -19.29 -9.06
CA PRO A 122 0.18 -18.22 -8.65
C PRO A 122 1.44 -18.76 -7.99
N THR A 123 2.57 -18.08 -8.24
CA THR A 123 3.86 -18.37 -7.60
C THR A 123 4.24 -17.22 -6.66
N THR A 124 4.78 -17.55 -5.48
CA THR A 124 5.25 -16.52 -4.54
C THR A 124 6.60 -15.96 -4.98
N GLN A 125 6.69 -14.64 -5.07
CA GLN A 125 7.90 -13.86 -5.31
C GLN A 125 8.28 -13.13 -4.00
N PRO A 126 9.27 -13.63 -3.25
CA PRO A 126 9.82 -12.89 -2.10
C PRO A 126 10.57 -11.65 -2.58
N LEU A 127 10.75 -10.68 -1.68
CA LEU A 127 11.55 -9.48 -1.98
C LEU A 127 13.01 -9.72 -1.63
N TYR A 128 13.90 -9.60 -2.62
CA TYR A 128 15.32 -9.81 -2.39
C TYR A 128 16.21 -9.11 -3.42
N VAL A 129 17.49 -9.00 -3.07
CA VAL A 129 18.57 -8.58 -3.97
C VAL A 129 19.67 -9.64 -3.99
N GLU A 130 20.20 -9.93 -5.18
CA GLU A 130 21.39 -10.78 -5.32
C GLU A 130 22.56 -10.05 -5.97
N CYS A 131 23.73 -10.20 -5.36
CA CYS A 131 24.98 -9.60 -5.82
C CYS A 131 25.95 -10.71 -6.22
N LYS A 132 26.15 -10.86 -7.53
CA LYS A 132 26.95 -11.94 -8.10
C LYS A 132 28.42 -11.86 -7.67
N GLY A 133 28.95 -12.96 -7.14
CA GLY A 133 30.34 -13.06 -6.69
C GLY A 133 30.72 -12.12 -5.54
N ALA A 134 29.73 -11.50 -4.89
CA ALA A 134 29.95 -10.59 -3.77
C ALA A 134 29.84 -11.30 -2.42
N GLU A 135 30.37 -10.65 -1.39
CA GLU A 135 30.17 -11.00 0.02
C GLU A 135 29.82 -9.73 0.79
N ALA A 136 28.89 -9.85 1.75
CA ALA A 136 28.60 -8.79 2.69
C ALA A 136 29.67 -8.81 3.78
N THR A 137 30.41 -7.71 3.92
CA THR A 137 31.32 -7.49 5.04
C THR A 137 30.60 -6.70 6.14
N PRO A 138 30.97 -6.84 7.43
CA PRO A 138 30.41 -5.98 8.47
C PRO A 138 30.54 -4.50 8.11
N GLY A 139 29.48 -3.72 8.28
CA GLY A 139 29.36 -2.31 7.87
C GLY A 139 28.99 -2.10 6.40
N SER A 140 28.63 -3.16 5.67
CA SER A 140 28.14 -3.05 4.30
C SER A 140 26.74 -2.41 4.23
N THR A 141 26.53 -1.59 3.20
CA THR A 141 25.22 -0.99 2.92
C THR A 141 24.73 -1.36 1.52
N LEU A 142 23.42 -1.34 1.31
CA LEU A 142 22.78 -1.56 0.03
C LEU A 142 21.88 -0.39 -0.32
N ALA A 143 22.02 0.15 -1.53
CA ALA A 143 21.16 1.21 -2.05
C ALA A 143 20.32 0.67 -3.22
N ILE A 144 19.01 0.90 -3.18
CA ILE A 144 18.06 0.48 -4.22
C ILE A 144 17.26 1.69 -4.67
N ASN A 145 17.39 2.08 -5.94
CA ASN A 145 16.55 3.14 -6.49
C ASN A 145 15.16 2.58 -6.82
N TYR A 146 14.12 3.33 -6.48
CA TYR A 146 12.74 2.92 -6.70
C TYR A 146 11.91 4.05 -7.29
N ILE A 147 10.77 3.66 -7.87
CA ILE A 147 9.66 4.55 -8.20
C ILE A 147 8.43 4.16 -7.40
N SER A 148 7.68 5.16 -6.96
CA SER A 148 6.41 4.98 -6.26
C SER A 148 5.33 5.84 -6.88
N PHE A 149 4.07 5.44 -6.67
CA PHE A 149 2.91 6.13 -7.18
C PHE A 149 1.89 6.27 -6.06
N GLU A 150 1.78 7.49 -5.54
CA GLU A 150 0.98 7.81 -4.35
C GLU A 150 -0.46 8.15 -4.69
N GLY A 151 -1.35 7.88 -3.75
CA GLY A 151 -2.78 8.17 -3.79
C GLY A 151 -3.55 7.33 -4.81
N GLU A 152 -4.53 7.98 -5.43
CA GLU A 152 -5.47 7.34 -6.35
C GLU A 152 -4.79 6.85 -7.63
N LEU A 153 -5.33 5.78 -8.21
CA LEU A 153 -4.94 5.30 -9.53
C LEU A 153 -5.81 5.98 -10.58
N ASP A 154 -5.23 6.85 -11.40
CA ASP A 154 -5.90 7.38 -12.61
C ASP A 154 -5.33 6.70 -13.85
N ASP A 155 -6.11 5.83 -14.48
CA ASP A 155 -5.71 5.10 -15.71
C ASP A 155 -5.45 6.03 -16.89
N TYR A 156 -6.08 7.21 -16.91
CA TYR A 156 -5.84 8.21 -17.97
C TYR A 156 -4.56 9.00 -17.74
N SER A 157 -3.98 8.92 -16.53
CA SER A 157 -2.74 9.61 -16.17
C SER A 157 -1.96 8.78 -15.15
N PRO A 158 -1.51 7.56 -15.52
CA PRO A 158 -0.96 6.58 -14.57
C PRO A 158 0.35 7.05 -13.93
N GLU A 159 1.04 8.01 -14.56
CA GLU A 159 2.29 8.59 -14.11
C GLU A 159 2.13 9.91 -13.33
N ALA A 160 0.90 10.41 -13.15
CA ALA A 160 0.67 11.75 -12.57
C ALA A 160 1.25 11.93 -11.16
N ASN A 161 1.27 10.85 -10.37
CA ASN A 161 1.72 10.86 -8.98
C ASN A 161 3.02 10.07 -8.79
N LYS A 162 3.86 10.00 -9.84
CA LYS A 162 5.14 9.31 -9.79
C LYS A 162 6.14 10.09 -8.95
N THR A 163 6.76 9.40 -8.00
CA THR A 163 7.88 9.89 -7.18
C THR A 163 9.04 8.91 -7.32
N GLU A 164 10.27 9.41 -7.25
CA GLU A 164 11.50 8.61 -7.20
C GLU A 164 12.12 8.70 -5.81
N GLY A 165 12.77 7.62 -5.38
CA GLY A 165 13.49 7.58 -4.12
C GLY A 165 14.56 6.52 -4.08
N VAL A 166 15.24 6.44 -2.95
CA VAL A 166 16.32 5.46 -2.69
C VAL A 166 16.03 4.78 -1.36
N LEU A 167 16.01 3.45 -1.37
CA LEU A 167 16.06 2.65 -0.15
C LEU A 167 17.54 2.50 0.23
N GLU A 168 17.91 2.97 1.41
CA GLU A 168 19.24 2.79 1.98
C GLU A 168 19.15 1.79 3.14
N LEU A 169 19.88 0.68 3.02
CA LEU A 169 19.80 -0.46 3.92
C LEU A 169 21.18 -0.73 4.53
N ASN A 170 21.23 -0.92 5.84
CA ASN A 170 22.40 -1.44 6.53
C ASN A 170 22.29 -2.96 6.65
N LEU A 171 23.28 -3.69 6.13
CA LEU A 171 23.25 -5.16 6.13
C LEU A 171 23.55 -5.78 7.50
N ASP A 172 24.03 -4.99 8.46
CA ASP A 172 24.21 -5.42 9.85
C ASP A 172 22.90 -5.36 10.66
N ASP A 173 21.91 -4.56 10.21
CA ASP A 173 20.66 -4.30 10.91
C ASP A 173 19.56 -5.29 10.47
N VAL A 174 19.83 -6.59 10.69
CA VAL A 174 18.90 -7.66 10.32
C VAL A 174 17.76 -7.79 11.33
N LEU A 175 16.51 -7.59 10.87
CA LEU A 175 15.30 -7.70 11.67
C LEU A 175 14.51 -8.97 11.31
N THR A 176 14.29 -9.84 12.29
CA THR A 176 13.64 -11.15 12.08
C THR A 176 12.26 -11.26 12.72
N ASP A 177 11.89 -10.33 13.60
CA ASP A 177 10.66 -10.29 14.39
C ASP A 177 9.68 -9.21 13.88
N LEU A 178 9.62 -9.04 12.57
CA LEU A 178 8.72 -8.09 11.92
C LEU A 178 7.24 -8.51 12.04
N ILE A 179 6.38 -7.52 12.23
CA ILE A 179 4.93 -7.69 12.29
C ILE A 179 4.33 -7.43 10.90
N TYR A 180 3.46 -8.33 10.46
CA TYR A 180 2.74 -8.24 9.20
C TYR A 180 1.22 -8.44 9.39
N PRO A 181 0.40 -7.92 8.46
CA PRO A 181 0.78 -6.94 7.44
C PRO A 181 0.84 -5.52 7.99
N ILE A 182 0.39 -5.27 9.22
CA ILE A 182 0.31 -3.93 9.82
C ILE A 182 1.49 -3.73 10.75
N ALA A 183 2.50 -3.00 10.31
CA ALA A 183 3.64 -2.62 11.13
C ALA A 183 3.34 -1.36 11.96
N SER A 184 2.61 -0.41 11.37
CA SER A 184 2.17 0.83 12.02
C SER A 184 0.66 1.02 11.79
N PRO A 185 -0.20 0.92 12.83
CA PRO A 185 -1.64 1.05 12.64
C PRO A 185 -2.04 2.50 12.33
N VAL A 186 -2.94 2.67 11.36
CA VAL A 186 -3.53 3.97 10.99
C VAL A 186 -5.01 3.98 11.37
N GLU A 187 -5.42 4.95 12.19
CA GLU A 187 -6.81 5.07 12.63
C GLU A 187 -7.77 5.29 11.45
N GLY A 188 -8.88 4.53 11.41
CA GLY A 188 -9.91 4.67 10.37
C GLY A 188 -9.56 4.05 9.01
N LEU A 189 -8.36 3.51 8.83
CA LEU A 189 -7.93 2.88 7.57
C LEU A 189 -8.70 1.58 7.27
N LEU A 190 -8.86 0.73 8.28
CA LEU A 190 -9.44 -0.60 8.14
C LEU A 190 -10.97 -0.55 8.11
N GLN A 191 -11.54 -1.08 7.03
CA GLN A 191 -12.97 -1.29 6.88
C GLN A 191 -13.36 -2.68 7.39
N LYS A 192 -14.57 -2.80 7.95
CA LYS A 192 -15.13 -4.10 8.33
C LYS A 192 -15.96 -4.67 7.17
N PRO A 193 -16.15 -6.00 7.10
CA PRO A 193 -17.16 -6.58 6.25
C PRO A 193 -18.53 -5.94 6.54
N GLY A 194 -19.32 -5.69 5.50
CA GLY A 194 -20.58 -4.95 5.61
C GLY A 194 -20.46 -3.43 5.55
N THR A 195 -19.26 -2.84 5.60
CA THR A 195 -19.11 -1.40 5.37
C THR A 195 -19.48 -1.03 3.92
N GLU A 196 -20.23 0.06 3.76
CA GLU A 196 -20.58 0.65 2.47
C GLU A 196 -19.36 1.38 1.88
N ILE A 197 -18.87 0.90 0.73
CA ILE A 197 -17.74 1.47 0.01
C ILE A 197 -18.27 2.25 -1.20
N PRO A 198 -18.10 3.59 -1.25
CA PRO A 198 -18.59 4.39 -2.35
C PRO A 198 -17.80 4.10 -3.63
N ALA A 199 -18.54 4.02 -4.73
CA ALA A 199 -18.05 3.82 -6.08
C ALA A 199 -18.59 4.91 -7.02
N LEU A 200 -18.18 4.88 -8.28
CA LEU A 200 -18.57 5.84 -9.30
C LEU A 200 -20.10 5.94 -9.45
N SER A 201 -20.60 7.15 -9.69
CA SER A 201 -22.04 7.44 -9.84
C SER A 201 -22.88 7.06 -8.62
N ASP A 202 -22.31 7.25 -7.42
CA ASP A 202 -22.92 6.95 -6.13
C ASP A 202 -23.31 5.47 -5.94
N ASN A 203 -22.73 4.57 -6.75
CA ASN A 203 -22.85 3.13 -6.49
C ASN A 203 -22.21 2.81 -5.14
N VAL A 204 -22.72 1.77 -4.48
CA VAL A 204 -22.20 1.33 -3.18
C VAL A 204 -21.83 -0.14 -3.28
N VAL A 205 -20.54 -0.44 -3.10
CA VAL A 205 -20.01 -1.79 -3.03
C VAL A 205 -19.94 -2.23 -1.56
N THR A 206 -20.29 -3.47 -1.28
CA THR A 206 -20.25 -4.03 0.07
C THR A 206 -19.78 -5.47 0.03
N LEU A 207 -18.80 -5.80 0.87
CA LEU A 207 -18.45 -7.20 1.14
C LEU A 207 -19.50 -7.81 2.05
N LEU A 208 -20.27 -8.77 1.54
CA LEU A 208 -21.31 -9.47 2.31
C LEU A 208 -20.73 -10.62 3.13
N ASP A 209 -19.83 -11.39 2.54
CA ASP A 209 -19.22 -12.55 3.17
C ASP A 209 -17.83 -12.83 2.61
N ALA A 210 -16.96 -13.37 3.46
CA ALA A 210 -15.63 -13.86 3.09
C ALA A 210 -15.49 -15.29 3.60
N LYS A 211 -15.49 -16.23 2.66
CA LYS A 211 -15.50 -17.65 2.95
C LYS A 211 -14.15 -18.28 2.62
N ARG A 212 -13.52 -18.86 3.63
CA ARG A 212 -12.35 -19.73 3.45
C ARG A 212 -12.72 -20.98 2.66
N THR A 213 -11.91 -21.33 1.67
CA THR A 213 -12.02 -22.54 0.85
C THR A 213 -10.75 -23.38 0.99
N ASP A 214 -10.71 -24.57 0.36
CA ASP A 214 -9.52 -25.43 0.39
C ASP A 214 -8.31 -24.81 -0.35
N SER A 215 -8.56 -23.92 -1.31
CA SER A 215 -7.55 -23.30 -2.17
C SER A 215 -7.38 -21.80 -1.94
N GLY A 216 -8.20 -21.19 -1.09
CA GLY A 216 -8.03 -19.79 -0.70
C GLY A 216 -9.29 -19.15 -0.12
N PHE A 217 -9.77 -18.07 -0.73
CA PHE A 217 -11.00 -17.38 -0.34
C PHE A 217 -11.96 -17.20 -1.51
N GLN A 218 -13.25 -17.25 -1.18
CA GLN A 218 -14.34 -16.75 -2.01
C GLN A 218 -14.99 -15.57 -1.29
N PHE A 219 -15.09 -14.44 -1.97
CA PHE A 219 -15.74 -13.23 -1.47
C PHE A 219 -17.10 -13.07 -2.14
N ASN A 220 -18.14 -12.86 -1.35
CA ASN A 220 -19.46 -12.49 -1.85
C ASN A 220 -19.64 -10.97 -1.70
N TRP A 221 -19.92 -10.31 -2.81
CA TRP A 221 -20.06 -8.87 -2.90
C TRP A 221 -21.47 -8.48 -3.29
N GLN A 222 -21.86 -7.27 -2.91
CA GLN A 222 -23.08 -6.62 -3.37
C GLN A 222 -22.76 -5.24 -3.92
N ASN A 223 -23.49 -4.84 -4.96
CA ASN A 223 -23.51 -3.47 -5.46
C ASN A 223 -24.94 -2.95 -5.40
N PHE A 224 -25.12 -1.75 -4.86
CA PHE A 224 -26.35 -0.99 -4.94
C PHE A 224 -26.18 0.20 -5.89
N ASN A 225 -27.10 0.33 -6.83
CA ASN A 225 -27.13 1.43 -7.81
C ASN A 225 -28.32 2.34 -7.52
N PRO A 226 -28.12 3.55 -6.95
CA PRO A 226 -29.21 4.49 -6.65
C PRO A 226 -29.70 5.26 -7.88
N THR A 227 -29.08 5.07 -9.06
CA THR A 227 -29.40 5.85 -10.24
C THR A 227 -30.64 5.33 -10.97
N LYS A 228 -31.13 6.12 -11.93
CA LYS A 228 -32.29 5.78 -12.79
C LYS A 228 -31.91 4.87 -13.96
N PHE A 229 -30.63 4.55 -14.13
CA PHE A 229 -30.13 3.76 -15.25
C PHE A 229 -29.40 2.53 -14.72
N PRO A 230 -29.46 1.39 -15.44
CA PRO A 230 -28.59 0.28 -15.12
C PRO A 230 -27.13 0.68 -15.32
N LEU A 231 -26.26 0.37 -14.36
CA LEU A 231 -24.85 0.72 -14.38
C LEU A 231 -23.99 -0.50 -14.06
N LYS A 232 -22.76 -0.49 -14.59
CA LYS A 232 -21.72 -1.44 -14.24
C LYS A 232 -20.75 -0.74 -13.30
N THR A 233 -20.56 -1.31 -12.11
CA THR A 233 -19.49 -0.90 -11.19
C THR A 233 -18.21 -1.61 -11.59
N HIS A 234 -17.07 -0.95 -11.41
CA HIS A 234 -15.76 -1.55 -11.64
C HIS A 234 -14.97 -1.62 -10.33
N ILE A 235 -14.58 -2.83 -9.96
CA ILE A 235 -13.60 -3.10 -8.90
C ILE A 235 -12.48 -3.95 -9.51
N GLY A 236 -11.25 -3.78 -9.00
CA GLY A 236 -10.16 -4.70 -9.32
C GLY A 236 -10.47 -6.10 -8.76
N ILE A 237 -9.87 -7.15 -9.34
CA ILE A 237 -9.87 -8.47 -8.71
C ILE A 237 -9.13 -8.33 -7.36
N PRO A 238 -9.78 -8.60 -6.23
CA PRO A 238 -9.25 -8.20 -4.92
C PRO A 238 -8.14 -9.16 -4.43
N PRO A 239 -6.87 -8.71 -4.35
CA PRO A 239 -5.84 -9.47 -3.65
C PRO A 239 -6.06 -9.42 -2.13
N VAL A 240 -5.36 -10.29 -1.41
CA VAL A 240 -5.27 -10.26 0.06
C VAL A 240 -3.83 -10.27 0.53
N ILE A 241 -3.53 -9.55 1.60
CA ILE A 241 -2.23 -9.63 2.27
C ILE A 241 -2.38 -10.39 3.59
N GLY A 242 -1.54 -11.40 3.81
CA GLY A 242 -1.59 -12.28 4.99
C GLY A 242 -0.68 -11.82 6.14
N ALA A 243 -0.84 -12.46 7.30
CA ALA A 243 0.06 -12.30 8.46
C ALA A 243 1.48 -12.83 8.23
N ASP A 244 1.70 -13.53 7.12
CA ASP A 244 3.02 -13.91 6.61
C ASP A 244 3.66 -12.82 5.75
N GLY A 245 3.01 -11.67 5.55
CA GLY A 245 3.53 -10.54 4.80
C GLY A 245 3.59 -10.76 3.28
N ILE A 246 2.82 -11.71 2.74
CA ILE A 246 2.72 -11.94 1.29
C ILE A 246 1.40 -11.40 0.76
N ILE A 247 1.46 -10.67 -0.35
CA ILE A 247 0.28 -10.25 -1.12
C ILE A 247 -0.11 -11.39 -2.08
N TYR A 248 -1.28 -11.98 -1.88
CA TYR A 248 -1.84 -13.06 -2.67
C TYR A 248 -2.90 -12.57 -3.65
N GLY A 249 -2.84 -13.11 -4.87
CA GLY A 249 -3.62 -12.67 -6.02
C GLY A 249 -2.73 -11.86 -6.97
N PRO A 250 -2.21 -12.47 -8.06
CA PRO A 250 -1.39 -11.75 -9.02
C PRO A 250 -2.03 -10.45 -9.49
N TYR A 251 -1.22 -9.40 -9.59
CA TYR A 251 -1.69 -8.14 -10.13
C TYR A 251 -1.83 -8.23 -11.65
N GLU A 252 -3.05 -8.04 -12.13
CA GLU A 252 -3.33 -7.83 -13.54
C GLU A 252 -3.85 -6.40 -13.71
N ILE A 253 -3.11 -5.58 -14.47
CA ILE A 253 -3.40 -4.17 -14.66
C ILE A 253 -4.83 -4.02 -15.21
N ILE A 254 -5.68 -3.34 -14.43
CA ILE A 254 -7.05 -2.95 -14.83
C ILE A 254 -7.95 -4.18 -15.05
N ASP A 255 -7.62 -5.33 -14.47
CA ASP A 255 -8.51 -6.48 -14.57
C ASP A 255 -9.72 -6.26 -13.66
N ILE A 256 -10.82 -5.90 -14.30
CA ILE A 256 -12.08 -5.60 -13.63
C ILE A 256 -12.74 -6.93 -13.35
N ALA A 257 -13.05 -7.19 -12.07
CA ALA A 257 -13.83 -8.36 -11.70
C ALA A 257 -15.09 -8.44 -12.59
N PRO A 258 -15.55 -9.65 -12.97
CA PRO A 258 -16.68 -9.83 -13.87
C PRO A 258 -18.01 -9.50 -13.15
N ILE A 259 -18.24 -8.22 -12.92
CA ILE A 259 -19.38 -7.70 -12.15
C ILE A 259 -20.60 -7.60 -13.07
N PRO A 260 -21.75 -8.18 -12.67
CA PRO A 260 -23.01 -8.03 -13.39
C PRO A 260 -23.47 -6.56 -13.46
N ILE A 261 -24.25 -6.23 -14.47
CA ILE A 261 -24.93 -4.92 -14.53
C ILE A 261 -25.91 -4.82 -13.37
N THR A 262 -25.81 -3.74 -12.59
CA THR A 262 -26.73 -3.48 -11.48
C THR A 262 -27.94 -2.69 -11.98
N PRO A 263 -29.17 -3.18 -11.78
CA PRO A 263 -30.38 -2.50 -12.22
C PRO A 263 -30.55 -1.14 -11.52
N ALA A 264 -31.27 -0.22 -12.17
CA ALA A 264 -31.62 1.08 -11.60
C ALA A 264 -32.40 0.92 -10.28
N ASN A 265 -32.02 1.69 -9.25
CA ASN A 265 -32.55 1.58 -7.88
C ASN A 265 -32.55 0.15 -7.33
N GLY A 266 -31.59 -0.67 -7.74
CA GLY A 266 -31.56 -2.09 -7.43
C GLY A 266 -30.19 -2.57 -6.96
N LYS A 267 -30.13 -3.86 -6.65
CA LYS A 267 -28.95 -4.53 -6.12
C LYS A 267 -28.59 -5.72 -7.00
N VAL A 268 -27.30 -6.03 -7.05
CA VAL A 268 -26.81 -7.29 -7.62
C VAL A 268 -25.70 -7.84 -6.73
N GLU A 269 -25.57 -9.15 -6.70
CA GLU A 269 -24.53 -9.86 -5.97
C GLU A 269 -23.65 -10.64 -6.95
N TRP A 270 -22.37 -10.78 -6.62
CA TRP A 270 -21.40 -11.56 -7.38
C TRP A 270 -20.31 -12.10 -6.47
N THR A 271 -19.49 -12.99 -7.00
CA THR A 271 -18.37 -13.55 -6.27
C THR A 271 -17.05 -13.28 -6.97
N THR A 272 -15.98 -13.22 -6.18
CA THR A 272 -14.59 -13.24 -6.64
C THR A 272 -13.82 -14.24 -5.79
N ASP A 273 -12.76 -14.82 -6.35
CA ASP A 273 -11.92 -15.79 -5.65
C ASP A 273 -10.47 -15.32 -5.64
N VAL A 274 -9.73 -15.72 -4.60
CA VAL A 274 -8.28 -15.51 -4.50
C VAL A 274 -7.63 -16.76 -3.93
N ILE A 275 -6.52 -17.20 -4.53
CA ILE A 275 -5.76 -18.35 -4.06
C ILE A 275 -4.84 -17.91 -2.93
N VAL A 276 -4.91 -18.62 -1.79
CA VAL A 276 -4.00 -18.42 -0.67
C VAL A 276 -3.57 -19.76 -0.07
N PRO A 277 -2.41 -19.85 0.61
CA PRO A 277 -1.99 -21.05 1.30
C PRO A 277 -3.01 -21.46 2.36
N LYS A 278 -3.27 -22.78 2.44
CA LYS A 278 -4.25 -23.36 3.37
C LYS A 278 -4.02 -22.96 4.83
N ASP A 279 -2.76 -22.82 5.23
CA ASP A 279 -2.36 -22.53 6.61
C ASP A 279 -2.09 -21.04 6.85
N GLY A 280 -2.23 -20.18 5.84
CA GLY A 280 -2.12 -18.73 6.03
C GLY A 280 -3.26 -18.20 6.90
N THR A 281 -3.03 -17.10 7.61
CA THR A 281 -3.99 -16.48 8.54
C THR A 281 -3.89 -14.96 8.52
N GLY A 282 -4.83 -14.26 9.19
CA GLY A 282 -4.74 -12.82 9.46
C GLY A 282 -4.76 -11.97 8.18
N PHE A 283 -5.70 -12.25 7.29
CA PHE A 283 -5.75 -11.61 5.97
C PHE A 283 -6.49 -10.28 5.97
N PHE A 284 -6.09 -9.42 5.03
CA PHE A 284 -6.75 -8.16 4.71
C PHE A 284 -6.91 -8.05 3.20
N ILE A 285 -8.10 -7.66 2.74
CA ILE A 285 -8.34 -7.41 1.31
C ILE A 285 -7.78 -6.04 0.95
N LEU A 286 -7.01 -5.94 -0.13
CA LEU A 286 -6.57 -4.66 -0.71
C LEU A 286 -7.45 -4.35 -1.93
N LEU A 287 -8.58 -3.68 -1.70
CA LEU A 287 -9.63 -3.47 -2.71
C LEU A 287 -9.45 -2.15 -3.44
N SER A 288 -9.39 -2.19 -4.78
CA SER A 288 -9.49 -0.99 -5.63
C SER A 288 -10.90 -0.84 -6.21
N VAL A 289 -11.52 0.33 -6.04
CA VAL A 289 -12.89 0.64 -6.50
C VAL A 289 -12.90 1.89 -7.37
N GLU A 290 -13.45 1.78 -8.58
CA GLU A 290 -13.61 2.93 -9.48
C GLU A 290 -14.53 3.97 -8.84
N SER A 291 -14.05 5.20 -8.71
CA SER A 291 -14.63 6.27 -7.89
C SER A 291 -14.27 7.65 -8.46
N LYS A 292 -15.00 8.69 -8.05
CA LYS A 292 -14.85 10.10 -8.48
C LYS A 292 -15.14 10.34 -9.96
N LYS A 293 -14.34 9.76 -10.87
CA LYS A 293 -14.49 9.87 -12.33
C LYS A 293 -14.16 8.51 -12.98
N PRO A 294 -14.61 8.27 -14.23
CA PRO A 294 -14.28 7.04 -14.94
C PRO A 294 -12.77 6.81 -14.96
N ARG A 295 -12.38 5.56 -14.72
CA ARG A 295 -11.01 5.06 -14.66
C ARG A 295 -10.12 5.63 -13.55
N THR A 296 -10.71 6.25 -12.53
CA THR A 296 -10.02 6.61 -11.29
C THR A 296 -10.41 5.65 -10.19
N TYR A 297 -9.44 5.07 -9.48
CA TYR A 297 -9.67 4.07 -8.45
C TYR A 297 -9.15 4.54 -7.09
N LEU A 298 -10.02 4.44 -6.08
CA LEU A 298 -9.67 4.58 -4.67
C LEU A 298 -9.43 3.19 -4.07
N ASN A 299 -8.56 3.12 -3.07
CA ASN A 299 -8.14 1.86 -2.47
C ASN A 299 -8.63 1.77 -1.03
N TYR A 300 -8.99 0.57 -0.61
CA TYR A 300 -9.56 0.28 0.70
C TYR A 300 -8.94 -0.99 1.26
N ALA A 301 -8.71 -1.01 2.59
CA ALA A 301 -8.29 -2.20 3.30
C ALA A 301 -9.50 -2.78 4.02
N VAL A 302 -9.90 -4.01 3.70
CA VAL A 302 -11.01 -4.68 4.40
C VAL A 302 -10.45 -5.78 5.30
N ASP A 303 -10.72 -5.67 6.60
CA ASP A 303 -10.27 -6.62 7.60
C ASP A 303 -11.09 -7.92 7.53
N ILE A 304 -10.43 -9.01 7.17
CA ILE A 304 -10.98 -10.37 7.18
C ILE A 304 -10.10 -11.29 8.05
N SER A 305 -9.39 -10.72 9.03
CA SER A 305 -8.41 -11.43 9.85
C SER A 305 -9.01 -12.52 10.74
N ASP A 306 -10.34 -12.49 10.94
CA ASP A 306 -11.11 -13.50 11.65
C ASP A 306 -11.53 -14.71 10.80
N LYS A 307 -11.17 -14.74 9.50
CA LYS A 307 -11.58 -15.76 8.52
C LYS A 307 -10.54 -16.82 8.24
#